data_AF-A0A2D6LJ68-F1
#
_entry.id   AF-A0A2D6LJ68-F1
#
_cell.length_a   1.000
_cell.length_b   1.000
_cell.length_c   1.000
_cell.angle_alpha   90.00
_cell.angle_beta   90.00
_cell.angle_gamma   90.00
#
_symmetry.space_group_name_H-M   'P 1'
#
loop_
_entity.id
_entity.type
_entity.pdbx_description
1 polymer ?
#
loop_
_entity_poly.entity_id
_entity_poly.type
_entity_poly.pdbx_seq_one_letter_code
_entity_poly.pdbx_strand_id
1 'polypeptide(L)'
;MVKISDAKIPKPKATLGEEIEDIDASASYDKDEFNYDPKGYFLIRIIPEKKKIEVGHCKQNNVILKKWSGNTAKELCQAIIKSDAISRSDHAAYLGRETLKAEVALKLGIEYVQDSDLELK
;
A
#
# COMPACT_ATOMS: atom_id res chain seq x y z
N MET A 1 -10.53 34.50 -7.78
CA MET A 1 -9.76 33.24 -7.67
C MET A 1 -8.62 33.49 -6.69
N VAL A 2 -8.73 33.00 -5.45
CA VAL A 2 -7.64 33.12 -4.47
C VAL A 2 -6.63 32.03 -4.79
N LYS A 3 -5.43 32.44 -5.23
CA LYS A 3 -4.28 31.54 -5.32
C LYS A 3 -3.92 31.15 -3.88
N ILE A 4 -4.26 29.93 -3.48
CA ILE A 4 -3.77 29.37 -2.23
C ILE A 4 -2.27 29.16 -2.43
N SER A 5 -1.50 29.96 -1.71
CA SER A 5 -0.04 30.00 -1.71
C SER A 5 0.56 28.61 -1.56
N ASP A 6 1.61 28.33 -2.34
CA ASP A 6 2.59 27.27 -2.14
C ASP A 6 3.30 27.44 -0.79
N ALA A 7 2.57 27.27 0.31
CA ALA A 7 3.13 27.26 1.65
C ALA A 7 4.06 26.04 1.73
N LYS A 8 5.35 26.31 1.50
CA LYS A 8 6.44 25.34 1.60
C LYS A 8 6.51 24.93 3.07
N ILE A 9 5.80 23.86 3.43
CA ILE A 9 5.82 23.30 4.78
C ILE A 9 7.30 23.02 5.09
N PRO A 10 7.90 23.65 6.12
CA PRO A 10 9.30 23.42 6.44
C PRO A 10 9.47 21.94 6.80
N LYS A 11 10.23 21.21 5.98
CA LYS A 11 10.61 19.84 6.33
C LYS A 11 11.54 19.92 7.54
N PRO A 12 11.33 19.11 8.59
CA PRO A 12 12.26 19.05 9.71
C PRO A 12 13.66 18.71 9.19
N LYS A 13 14.68 19.46 9.61
CA LYS A 13 16.08 19.10 9.38
C LYS A 13 16.45 18.07 10.43
N ALA A 14 16.67 16.83 10.02
CA ALA A 14 17.18 15.80 10.90
C ALA A 14 18.63 16.11 11.31
N THR A 15 18.98 15.78 12.54
CA THR A 15 20.36 15.73 13.04
C THR A 15 20.66 14.28 13.42
N LEU A 16 21.90 13.84 13.22
CA LEU A 16 22.35 12.52 13.64
C LEU A 16 22.38 12.47 15.17
N GLY A 17 21.92 11.36 15.77
CA GLY A 17 22.13 11.09 17.18
C GLY A 17 23.61 10.83 17.47
N GLU A 18 24.04 11.01 18.71
CA GLU A 18 25.42 10.74 19.13
C GLU A 18 25.79 9.25 18.99
N GLU A 19 24.80 8.36 19.19
CA GLU A 19 24.89 6.93 18.91
C GLU A 19 23.79 6.56 17.92
N ILE A 20 24.17 5.99 16.78
CA ILE A 20 23.25 5.50 15.76
C ILE A 20 23.43 4.01 15.61
N GLU A 21 22.33 3.28 15.75
CA GLU A 21 22.26 1.89 15.36
C GLU A 21 22.01 1.83 13.84
N ASP A 22 23.00 1.37 13.08
CA ASP A 22 22.89 1.16 11.64
C ASP A 22 22.49 -0.30 11.39
N ILE A 23 21.21 -0.50 11.06
CA ILE A 23 20.61 -1.82 10.93
C ILE A 23 20.47 -2.17 9.44
N ASP A 24 21.19 -3.20 8.99
CA ASP A 24 20.94 -3.82 7.68
C ASP A 24 19.70 -4.70 7.73
N ALA A 25 18.59 -4.20 7.18
CA ALA A 25 17.31 -4.91 7.15
C ALA A 25 17.37 -6.26 6.40
N SER A 26 18.35 -6.47 5.52
CA SER A 26 18.52 -7.74 4.82
C SER A 26 18.97 -8.88 5.76
N ALA A 27 19.64 -8.54 6.86
CA ALA A 27 20.08 -9.50 7.87
C ALA A 27 18.94 -9.99 8.78
N SER A 28 17.80 -9.28 8.80
CA SER A 28 16.63 -9.60 9.63
C SER A 28 15.43 -10.13 8.84
N TYR A 29 15.57 -10.34 7.53
CA TYR A 29 14.48 -10.82 6.69
C TYR A 29 14.29 -12.33 6.85
N ASP A 30 13.21 -12.73 7.52
CA ASP A 30 12.73 -14.11 7.54
C ASP A 30 11.57 -14.28 6.55
N LYS A 31 11.71 -15.25 5.63
CA LYS A 31 10.73 -15.51 4.57
C LYS A 31 9.50 -16.26 5.08
N ASP A 32 9.61 -16.93 6.23
CA ASP A 32 8.66 -17.96 6.66
C ASP A 32 7.57 -17.47 7.65
N GLU A 33 7.57 -16.19 8.04
CA GLU A 33 6.65 -15.65 9.05
C GLU A 33 5.36 -14.99 8.53
N PHE A 34 4.91 -15.27 7.30
CA PHE A 34 3.65 -14.70 6.83
C PHE A 34 2.42 -15.41 7.40
N ASN A 35 2.04 -15.01 8.61
CA ASN A 35 0.79 -15.42 9.23
C ASN A 35 -0.39 -14.61 8.65
N TYR A 36 -1.51 -15.28 8.37
CA TYR A 36 -2.73 -14.61 7.91
C TYR A 36 -3.27 -13.63 8.95
N ASP A 37 -3.78 -12.47 8.50
CA ASP A 37 -4.49 -11.54 9.38
C ASP A 37 -5.84 -12.19 9.76
N PRO A 38 -6.17 -12.25 11.08
CA PRO A 38 -7.46 -12.78 11.54
C PRO A 38 -8.68 -12.12 10.89
N LYS A 39 -8.54 -10.86 10.42
CA LYS A 39 -9.61 -10.12 9.75
C LYS A 39 -9.81 -10.54 8.30
N GLY A 40 -8.89 -11.30 7.71
CA GLY A 40 -8.98 -11.78 6.33
C GLY A 40 -7.82 -11.33 5.46
N TYR A 41 -8.03 -11.30 4.15
CA TYR A 41 -7.01 -10.95 3.16
C TYR A 41 -7.55 -9.94 2.14
N PHE A 42 -6.64 -9.37 1.33
CA PHE A 42 -6.98 -8.38 0.32
C PHE A 42 -6.67 -8.92 -1.07
N LEU A 43 -7.56 -8.60 -2.01
CA LEU A 43 -7.35 -8.78 -3.44
C LEU A 43 -7.33 -7.41 -4.11
N ILE A 44 -6.38 -7.20 -5.01
CA ILE A 44 -6.20 -5.92 -5.70
C ILE A 44 -6.34 -6.14 -7.19
N ARG A 45 -7.01 -5.21 -7.87
CA ARG A 45 -7.01 -5.12 -9.33
C ARG A 45 -6.92 -3.68 -9.80
N ILE A 46 -6.39 -3.50 -10.99
CA ILE A 46 -6.45 -2.24 -11.72
C ILE A 46 -7.65 -2.24 -12.68
N ILE A 47 -8.20 -1.04 -12.91
CA ILE A 47 -9.34 -0.79 -13.79
C ILE A 47 -8.92 0.32 -14.76
N PRO A 48 -8.16 0.01 -15.82
CA PRO A 48 -7.54 1.00 -16.71
C PRO A 48 -8.54 1.98 -17.32
N GLU A 49 -9.70 1.48 -17.75
CA GLU A 49 -10.75 2.27 -18.40
C GLU A 49 -11.38 3.32 -17.45
N LYS A 50 -11.32 3.09 -16.14
CA LYS A 50 -11.78 4.04 -15.12
C LYS A 50 -10.64 4.81 -14.47
N LYS A 51 -9.38 4.51 -14.80
CA LYS A 51 -8.17 5.01 -14.12
C LYS A 51 -8.25 4.82 -12.60
N LYS A 52 -8.69 3.62 -12.17
CA LYS A 52 -8.87 3.28 -10.75
C LYS A 52 -8.17 2.00 -10.36
N ILE A 53 -7.86 1.90 -9.07
CA ILE A 53 -7.45 0.68 -8.39
C ILE A 53 -8.63 0.25 -7.51
N GLU A 54 -8.96 -1.04 -7.49
CA GLU A 54 -9.96 -1.61 -6.60
C GLU A 54 -9.28 -2.59 -5.62
N VAL A 55 -9.65 -2.48 -4.35
CA VAL A 55 -9.20 -3.38 -3.28
C VAL A 55 -10.44 -4.05 -2.69
N GLY A 56 -10.47 -5.37 -2.69
CA GLY A 56 -11.49 -6.18 -2.04
C GLY A 56 -10.96 -6.84 -0.77
N HIS A 57 -11.65 -6.65 0.36
CA HIS A 57 -11.36 -7.34 1.62
C HIS A 57 -12.20 -8.60 1.72
N CYS A 58 -11.56 -9.74 1.92
CA CYS A 58 -12.18 -11.06 1.87
C CYS A 58 -11.98 -11.80 3.19
N LYS A 59 -13.00 -12.53 3.65
CA LYS A 59 -12.82 -13.57 4.67
C LYS A 59 -12.08 -14.77 4.10
N GLN A 60 -11.52 -15.61 4.98
CA GLN A 60 -10.84 -16.86 4.61
C GLN A 60 -11.70 -17.83 3.76
N ASN A 61 -13.03 -17.72 3.81
CA ASN A 61 -13.94 -18.49 2.97
C ASN A 61 -14.26 -17.81 1.61
N ASN A 62 -13.39 -16.92 1.13
CA ASN A 62 -13.50 -16.20 -0.14
C ASN A 62 -14.74 -15.28 -0.27
N VAL A 63 -15.33 -14.86 0.84
CA VAL A 63 -16.45 -13.91 0.84
C VAL A 63 -15.93 -12.48 0.93
N ILE A 64 -16.22 -11.65 -0.08
CA ILE A 64 -15.89 -10.22 -0.07
C ILE A 64 -16.79 -9.49 0.93
N LEU A 65 -16.18 -8.83 1.91
CA LEU A 65 -16.87 -8.04 2.94
C LEU A 65 -17.01 -6.57 2.57
N LYS A 66 -15.94 -6.00 2.01
CA LYS A 66 -15.85 -4.57 1.69
C LYS A 66 -15.01 -4.40 0.44
N LYS A 67 -15.27 -3.31 -0.30
CA LYS A 67 -14.48 -2.89 -1.44
C LYS A 67 -14.18 -1.41 -1.36
N TRP A 68 -12.99 -1.03 -1.78
CA TRP A 68 -12.58 0.35 -1.96
C TRP A 68 -12.14 0.56 -3.40
N SER A 69 -12.37 1.76 -3.92
CA SER A 69 -11.82 2.17 -5.20
C SER A 69 -11.23 3.56 -5.06
N GLY A 70 -10.01 3.75 -5.55
CA GLY A 70 -9.28 5.00 -5.45
C GLY A 70 -8.39 5.22 -6.66
N ASN A 71 -7.85 6.42 -6.77
CA ASN A 71 -6.94 6.77 -7.85
C ASN A 71 -5.47 6.61 -7.41
N THR A 72 -5.22 6.63 -6.09
CA THR A 72 -3.88 6.48 -5.52
C THR A 72 -3.85 5.45 -4.39
N ALA A 73 -2.68 4.85 -4.19
CA ALA A 73 -2.40 3.96 -3.07
C ALA A 73 -2.63 4.66 -1.72
N LYS A 74 -2.25 5.94 -1.61
CA LYS A 74 -2.43 6.75 -0.39
C LYS A 74 -3.91 6.84 0.02
N GLU A 75 -4.80 7.15 -0.91
CA GLU A 75 -6.25 7.22 -0.66
C GLU A 75 -6.78 5.88 -0.16
N LEU A 76 -6.41 4.79 -0.84
CA LEU A 76 -6.84 3.43 -0.49
C LEU A 76 -6.34 3.02 0.89
N CYS A 77 -5.05 3.16 1.17
CA CYS A 77 -4.47 2.82 2.47
C CYS A 77 -5.13 3.62 3.61
N GLN A 78 -5.33 4.92 3.44
CA GLN A 78 -6.00 5.73 4.46
C GLN A 78 -7.45 5.32 4.69
N ALA A 79 -8.20 5.00 3.63
CA ALA A 79 -9.59 4.56 3.73
C ALA A 79 -9.71 3.18 4.40
N ILE A 80 -8.80 2.25 4.06
CA ILE A 80 -8.80 0.89 4.58
C ILE A 80 -8.40 0.87 6.06
N ILE A 81 -7.34 1.60 6.45
CA ILE A 81 -6.90 1.69 7.86
C ILE A 81 -8.02 2.26 8.74
N LYS A 82 -8.71 3.31 8.28
CA LYS A 82 -9.86 3.90 9.02
C LYS A 82 -11.06 2.97 9.16
N SER A 83 -11.13 1.91 8.36
CA SER A 83 -12.27 0.99 8.33
C SER A 83 -12.15 -0.21 9.27
N ASP A 84 -11.04 -0.28 10.04
CA ASP A 84 -10.69 -1.37 10.93
C ASP A 84 -10.63 -2.75 10.23
N ALA A 85 -10.29 -2.77 8.93
CA ALA A 85 -10.22 -4.00 8.13
C ALA A 85 -8.90 -4.77 8.26
N ILE A 86 -7.87 -4.15 8.88
CA ILE A 86 -6.54 -4.71 9.09
C ILE A 86 -6.26 -4.71 10.59
N SER A 87 -5.69 -5.79 11.10
CA SER A 87 -5.29 -5.90 12.50
C SER A 87 -3.78 -6.00 12.68
N ARG A 88 -3.02 -6.34 11.62
CA ARG A 88 -1.56 -6.48 11.68
C ARG A 88 -0.81 -5.43 10.87
N SER A 89 0.30 -4.92 11.42
CA SER A 89 1.10 -3.85 10.80
C SER A 89 1.88 -4.31 9.57
N ASP A 90 2.39 -5.54 9.57
CA ASP A 90 3.00 -6.21 8.41
C ASP A 90 2.04 -6.32 7.23
N HIS A 91 0.77 -6.63 7.49
CA HIS A 91 -0.29 -6.65 6.47
C HIS A 91 -0.65 -5.26 5.95
N ALA A 92 -0.64 -4.25 6.82
CA ALA A 92 -0.78 -2.85 6.40
C ALA A 92 0.38 -2.39 5.49
N ALA A 93 1.62 -2.78 5.81
CA ALA A 93 2.79 -2.50 5.01
C ALA A 93 2.74 -3.22 3.64
N TYR A 94 2.34 -4.50 3.64
CA TYR A 94 2.10 -5.29 2.43
C TYR A 94 1.06 -4.61 1.53
N LEU A 95 -0.10 -4.22 2.08
CA LEU A 95 -1.15 -3.55 1.32
C LEU A 95 -0.63 -2.23 0.71
N GLY A 96 0.16 -1.46 1.46
CA GLY A 96 0.80 -0.25 0.95
C GLY A 96 1.71 -0.51 -0.25
N ARG A 97 2.54 -1.57 -0.19
CA ARG A 97 3.43 -1.97 -1.28
C ARG A 97 2.64 -2.39 -2.52
N GLU A 98 1.65 -3.27 -2.36
CA GLU A 98 0.88 -3.78 -3.50
C GLU A 98 -0.02 -2.72 -4.14
N THR A 99 -0.65 -1.85 -3.35
CA THR A 99 -1.47 -0.75 -3.89
C THR A 99 -0.62 0.29 -4.62
N LEU A 100 0.60 0.57 -4.15
CA LEU A 100 1.54 1.43 -4.88
C LEU A 100 1.99 0.76 -6.18
N LYS A 101 2.27 -0.55 -6.16
CA LYS A 101 2.59 -1.33 -7.36
C LYS A 101 1.46 -1.26 -8.39
N ALA A 102 0.21 -1.42 -7.95
CA ALA A 102 -0.97 -1.26 -8.78
C ALA A 102 -1.12 0.16 -9.35
N GLU A 103 -0.82 1.19 -8.55
CA GLU A 103 -0.82 2.59 -9.00
C GLU A 103 0.21 2.85 -10.08
N VAL A 104 1.44 2.34 -9.91
CA VAL A 104 2.51 2.46 -10.91
C VAL A 104 2.13 1.74 -12.18
N ALA A 105 1.64 0.50 -12.09
CA ALA A 105 1.21 -0.27 -13.25
C ALA A 105 0.12 0.45 -14.06
N LEU A 106 -0.89 0.98 -13.36
CA LEU A 106 -1.97 1.74 -13.96
C LEU A 106 -1.47 3.02 -14.65
N LYS A 107 -0.49 3.73 -14.06
CA LYS A 107 0.08 4.95 -14.66
C LYS A 107 0.93 4.67 -15.88
N LEU A 108 1.68 3.56 -15.87
CA LEU A 108 2.53 3.15 -16.98
C LEU A 108 1.76 2.40 -18.08
N GLY A 109 0.51 2.00 -17.81
CA GLY A 109 -0.27 1.21 -18.75
C GLY A 109 0.28 -0.21 -18.95
N ILE A 110 0.90 -0.77 -17.90
CA ILE A 110 1.43 -2.14 -17.88
C ILE A 110 0.54 -3.06 -17.05
N GLU A 111 0.78 -4.36 -17.18
CA GLU A 111 0.05 -5.37 -16.42
C GLU A 111 0.40 -5.29 -14.93
N TYR A 112 -0.61 -5.49 -14.09
CA TYR A 112 -0.46 -5.68 -12.65
C TYR A 112 -0.85 -7.10 -12.30
N VAL A 113 0.07 -7.83 -11.68
CA VAL A 113 -0.19 -9.13 -11.06
C VAL A 113 0.22 -9.02 -9.59
N GLN A 114 -0.72 -9.33 -8.68
CA GLN A 114 -0.43 -9.34 -7.25
C GLN A 114 0.66 -10.37 -6.94
N ASP A 115 1.52 -10.08 -5.96
CA ASP A 115 2.61 -10.98 -5.54
C ASP A 115 3.67 -11.30 -6.62
N SER A 116 3.59 -10.65 -7.78
CA SER A 116 4.59 -10.71 -8.85
C SER A 116 5.26 -9.35 -9.06
N ASP A 117 6.45 -9.36 -9.66
CA ASP A 117 7.14 -8.13 -10.01
C ASP A 117 6.46 -7.39 -11.17
N LEU A 118 6.76 -6.10 -11.32
CA LEU A 118 6.33 -5.34 -12.49
C LEU A 118 7.32 -5.55 -13.63
N GLU A 119 6.81 -5.98 -14.76
CA GLU A 119 7.57 -6.10 -16.00
C GLU A 119 7.67 -4.72 -16.68
N LEU A 120 8.75 -3.99 -16.39
CA LEU A 120 9.07 -2.70 -16.99
C LEU A 120 9.71 -2.92 -18.37
N LYS A 121 9.21 -2.22 -19.40
CA LYS A 121 9.74 -2.26 -20.77
C LYS A 121 10.76 -1.15 -21.01
#